data_AF-A0A546XGD6-F1
#
_entry.id   AF-A0A546XGD6-F1
#
_cell.length_a   1.000
_cell.length_b   1.000
_cell.length_c   1.000
_cell.angle_alpha   90.00
_cell.angle_beta   90.00
_cell.angle_gamma   90.00
#
_symmetry.space_group_name_H-M   'P 1'
#
loop_
_entity.id
_entity.type
_entity.pdbx_description
1 polymer ?
#
loop_
_entity_poly.entity_id
_entity_poly.type
_entity_poly.pdbx_seq_one_letter_code
_entity_poly.pdbx_strand_id
1 'polypeptide(L)'
;MAKSTFQKSLDKAGQYIDDGFDRSDPQLTDRAFAALDKLAARKIIRDDDAVLLHYFRANAFNNRQHEAGLERSWQWESEHLQSELLELRKAARHKGFEKLGPIRRCQILTNLGSKLNSVGRPVEALHYWNKALAIEGRFAMALFNKGSGLLSYADSVSDPGHSQLIAAQAYDNFVAGTAPDAVHESSENAELVPHFAERAKNISKWLNVASANANLAEEHSLGRSRAEMVYRRWCLEKRLFLNPMNDLGTYSIAATDNLVLPSIRLPIAKGGALPPAVFGLFNQLKQEFTTARLFLFEAMTANTAHFADKGVKLANTLDYPSYGVNVEKARQAFRMTYALFDKIAFFLNHYLELGISENKVFFRSIWYEEKGNPKPLRPFFLDRENWPLRGLFWLSKDLYDREFQEATEPDAEALAHLRNYLEHKYCQIHEQWGATVLDLDDAETEQVGLHIGRQDFEAKALRLMGLARAAIIYLCLAVHREESLRKNESENAISMPMIFDTWDDKWKV
;
A
#
# COMPACT_ATOMS: atom_id res chain seq x y z
N MET A 1 -30.32 -25.31 12.73
CA MET A 1 -29.50 -26.48 12.32
C MET A 1 -28.10 -26.28 12.87
N ALA A 2 -27.54 -27.31 13.51
CA ALA A 2 -26.37 -27.17 14.38
C ALA A 2 -25.14 -26.63 13.65
N LYS A 3 -24.41 -25.73 14.33
CA LYS A 3 -23.07 -25.20 13.97
C LYS A 3 -22.15 -26.27 13.33
N SER A 4 -22.30 -27.53 13.72
CA SER A 4 -21.54 -28.66 13.18
C SER A 4 -21.72 -28.91 11.68
N THR A 5 -22.89 -28.66 11.07
CA THR A 5 -23.12 -29.02 9.65
C THR A 5 -22.54 -27.99 8.69
N PHE A 6 -22.55 -26.70 9.06
CA PHE A 6 -21.87 -25.66 8.28
C PHE A 6 -20.36 -25.91 8.31
N GLN A 7 -19.79 -26.06 9.52
CA GLN A 7 -18.36 -26.28 9.70
C GLN A 7 -17.87 -27.52 8.96
N LYS A 8 -18.57 -28.67 9.06
CA LYS A 8 -18.20 -29.89 8.32
C LYS A 8 -18.15 -29.70 6.80
N SER A 9 -19.06 -28.89 6.25
CA SER A 9 -19.07 -28.61 4.81
C SER A 9 -17.93 -27.67 4.40
N LEU A 10 -17.58 -26.74 5.29
CA LEU A 10 -16.46 -25.83 5.10
C LEU A 10 -15.12 -26.56 5.22
N ASP A 11 -14.96 -27.44 6.21
CA ASP A 11 -13.77 -28.28 6.39
C ASP A 11 -13.56 -29.18 5.16
N LYS A 12 -14.67 -29.72 4.61
CA LYS A 12 -14.63 -30.50 3.36
C LYS A 12 -14.23 -29.66 2.15
N ALA A 13 -14.66 -28.39 2.08
CA ALA A 13 -14.19 -27.47 1.04
C ALA A 13 -12.69 -27.19 1.20
N GLY A 14 -12.21 -27.01 2.43
CA GLY A 14 -10.78 -26.90 2.74
C GLY A 14 -9.98 -28.11 2.24
N GLN A 15 -10.44 -29.33 2.54
CA GLN A 15 -9.80 -30.56 2.04
C GLN A 15 -9.72 -30.60 0.51
N TYR A 16 -10.78 -30.18 -0.19
CA TYR A 16 -10.75 -30.10 -1.65
C TYR A 16 -9.77 -29.05 -2.18
N ILE A 17 -9.58 -27.94 -1.47
CA ILE A 17 -8.59 -26.93 -1.82
C ILE A 17 -7.18 -27.49 -1.64
N ASP A 18 -6.89 -28.07 -0.47
CA ASP A 18 -5.57 -28.59 -0.13
C ASP A 18 -5.18 -29.74 -1.08
N ASP A 19 -6.04 -30.76 -1.22
CA ASP A 19 -5.81 -31.87 -2.16
C ASP A 19 -5.73 -31.39 -3.62
N GLY A 20 -6.51 -30.37 -3.99
CA GLY A 20 -6.51 -29.79 -5.33
C GLY A 20 -5.21 -29.08 -5.66
N PHE A 21 -4.63 -28.36 -4.70
CA PHE A 21 -3.34 -27.70 -4.83
C PHE A 21 -2.21 -28.75 -4.96
N ASP A 22 -2.15 -29.69 -4.01
CA ASP A 22 -1.07 -30.69 -3.93
C ASP A 22 -1.00 -31.60 -5.16
N ARG A 23 -2.15 -31.89 -5.78
CA ARG A 23 -2.25 -32.77 -6.95
C ARG A 23 -2.37 -32.00 -8.27
N SER A 24 -2.41 -30.66 -8.21
CA SER A 24 -2.73 -29.79 -9.34
C SER A 24 -3.99 -30.26 -10.10
N ASP A 25 -5.07 -30.59 -9.38
CA ASP A 25 -6.32 -31.15 -9.93
C ASP A 25 -7.46 -30.10 -9.97
N PRO A 26 -7.78 -29.54 -11.15
CA PRO A 26 -8.84 -28.54 -11.30
C PRO A 26 -10.23 -29.04 -10.88
N GLN A 27 -10.50 -30.34 -10.94
CA GLN A 27 -11.80 -30.89 -10.56
C GLN A 27 -12.04 -30.82 -9.05
N LEU A 28 -10.97 -30.91 -8.26
CA LEU A 28 -11.06 -30.73 -6.81
C LEU A 28 -11.30 -29.26 -6.47
N THR A 29 -10.61 -28.34 -7.16
CA THR A 29 -10.87 -26.90 -7.06
C THR A 29 -12.30 -26.54 -7.47
N ASP A 30 -12.85 -27.14 -8.53
CA ASP A 30 -14.27 -26.99 -8.92
C ASP A 30 -15.22 -27.44 -7.80
N ARG A 31 -14.93 -28.59 -7.18
CA ARG A 31 -15.73 -29.10 -6.05
C ARG A 31 -15.66 -28.19 -4.84
N ALA A 32 -14.50 -27.58 -4.58
CA ALA A 32 -14.36 -26.58 -3.53
C ALA A 32 -15.26 -25.36 -3.80
N PHE A 33 -15.21 -24.78 -5.00
CA PHE A 33 -16.09 -23.66 -5.37
C PHE A 33 -17.57 -24.03 -5.23
N ALA A 34 -17.99 -25.18 -5.75
CA ALA A 34 -19.38 -25.64 -5.63
C ALA A 34 -19.84 -25.79 -4.16
N ALA A 35 -18.95 -26.28 -3.28
CA ALA A 35 -19.23 -26.36 -1.86
C ALA A 35 -19.35 -24.96 -1.22
N LEU A 36 -18.44 -24.05 -1.54
CA LEU A 36 -18.42 -22.66 -1.05
C LEU A 36 -19.64 -21.87 -1.54
N ASP A 37 -20.03 -22.00 -2.80
CA ASP A 37 -21.24 -21.37 -3.38
C ASP A 37 -22.50 -21.82 -2.63
N LYS A 38 -22.63 -23.13 -2.37
CA LYS A 38 -23.76 -23.67 -1.60
C LYS A 38 -23.80 -23.16 -0.17
N LEU A 39 -22.65 -22.92 0.45
CA LEU A 39 -22.56 -22.32 1.78
C LEU A 39 -22.91 -20.83 1.76
N ALA A 40 -22.45 -20.09 0.76
CA ALA A 40 -22.72 -18.66 0.58
C ALA A 40 -24.20 -18.38 0.28
N ALA A 41 -24.92 -19.31 -0.34
CA ALA A 41 -26.36 -19.17 -0.63
C ALA A 41 -27.29 -19.29 0.61
N ARG A 42 -26.73 -19.51 1.81
CA ARG A 42 -27.54 -19.63 3.04
C ARG A 42 -28.05 -18.26 3.49
N LYS A 43 -29.32 -18.19 3.89
CA LYS A 43 -29.96 -16.94 4.36
C LYS A 43 -29.30 -16.31 5.58
N ILE A 44 -28.71 -17.12 6.45
CA ILE A 44 -28.08 -16.67 7.70
C ILE A 44 -26.71 -17.35 7.79
N ILE A 45 -25.67 -16.53 7.84
CA ILE A 45 -24.28 -16.95 8.00
C ILE A 45 -23.74 -16.20 9.21
N ARG A 46 -23.05 -16.92 10.11
CA ARG A 46 -22.43 -16.29 11.27
C ARG A 46 -21.24 -15.45 10.81
N ASP A 47 -20.91 -14.39 11.53
CA ASP A 47 -19.87 -13.47 11.05
C ASP A 47 -18.48 -14.14 10.92
N ASP A 48 -18.16 -15.08 11.82
CA ASP A 48 -16.93 -15.88 11.77
C ASP A 48 -16.93 -16.83 10.57
N ASP A 49 -18.06 -17.50 10.32
CA ASP A 49 -18.24 -18.37 9.15
C ASP A 49 -18.11 -17.62 7.83
N ALA A 50 -18.64 -16.38 7.75
CA ALA A 50 -18.52 -15.52 6.58
C ALA A 50 -17.06 -15.15 6.27
N VAL A 51 -16.25 -14.88 7.31
CA VAL A 51 -14.82 -14.62 7.13
C VAL A 51 -14.13 -15.83 6.52
N LEU A 52 -14.42 -17.02 7.05
CA LEU A 52 -13.80 -18.24 6.56
C LEU A 52 -14.23 -18.58 5.13
N LEU A 53 -15.48 -18.30 4.75
CA LEU A 53 -15.92 -18.45 3.36
C LEU A 53 -15.08 -17.62 2.39
N HIS A 54 -14.84 -16.35 2.72
CA HIS A 54 -13.98 -15.48 1.93
C HIS A 54 -12.53 -16.00 1.89
N TYR A 55 -11.99 -16.41 3.04
CA TYR A 55 -10.64 -16.96 3.12
C TYR A 55 -10.46 -18.25 2.28
N PHE A 56 -11.36 -19.21 2.38
CA PHE A 56 -11.29 -20.44 1.58
C PHE A 56 -11.53 -20.17 0.09
N ARG A 57 -12.40 -19.22 -0.26
CA ARG A 57 -12.58 -18.81 -1.65
C ARG A 57 -11.33 -18.18 -2.23
N ALA A 58 -10.60 -17.37 -1.45
CA ALA A 58 -9.31 -16.85 -1.86
C ALA A 58 -8.30 -17.97 -2.14
N ASN A 59 -8.20 -18.96 -1.26
CA ASN A 59 -7.30 -20.11 -1.47
C ASN A 59 -7.71 -20.93 -2.70
N ALA A 60 -9.01 -21.09 -2.99
CA ALA A 60 -9.46 -21.74 -4.22
C ALA A 60 -9.06 -20.94 -5.49
N PHE A 61 -9.08 -19.60 -5.44
CA PHE A 61 -8.54 -18.76 -6.53
C PHE A 61 -7.01 -18.80 -6.64
N ASN A 62 -6.32 -19.09 -5.54
CA ASN A 62 -4.88 -19.38 -5.56
C ASN A 62 -4.61 -20.68 -6.35
N ASN A 63 -5.36 -21.76 -6.09
CA ASN A 63 -5.28 -23.00 -6.88
C ASN A 63 -5.49 -22.73 -8.37
N ARG A 64 -6.47 -21.90 -8.75
CA ARG A 64 -6.68 -21.53 -10.16
C ARG A 64 -5.47 -20.87 -10.81
N GLN A 65 -4.75 -20.04 -10.08
CA GLN A 65 -3.51 -19.44 -10.60
C GLN A 65 -2.41 -20.49 -10.75
N HIS A 66 -2.28 -21.40 -9.79
CA HIS A 66 -1.36 -22.52 -9.85
C HIS A 66 -1.65 -23.42 -11.07
N GLU A 67 -2.89 -23.85 -11.23
CA GLU A 67 -3.38 -24.66 -12.36
C GLU A 67 -3.16 -23.98 -13.72
N ALA A 68 -3.38 -22.67 -13.79
CA ALA A 68 -3.16 -21.88 -15.00
C ALA A 68 -1.66 -21.58 -15.28
N GLY A 69 -0.74 -22.01 -14.41
CA GLY A 69 0.69 -21.75 -14.53
C GLY A 69 1.05 -20.26 -14.38
N LEU A 70 0.20 -19.47 -13.71
CA LEU A 70 0.33 -18.02 -13.62
C LEU A 70 1.24 -17.55 -12.47
N GLU A 71 1.77 -18.46 -11.66
CA GLU A 71 2.60 -18.11 -10.49
C GLU A 71 3.87 -17.34 -10.84
N ARG A 72 4.45 -17.64 -12.02
CA ARG A 72 5.64 -16.95 -12.55
C ARG A 72 5.30 -15.97 -13.66
N SER A 73 4.00 -15.73 -13.89
CA SER A 73 3.54 -14.85 -14.95
C SER A 73 3.78 -13.39 -14.59
N TRP A 74 4.32 -12.65 -15.56
CA TRP A 74 4.39 -11.20 -15.50
C TRP A 74 3.12 -10.52 -15.97
N GLN A 75 2.05 -11.24 -16.27
CA GLN A 75 0.76 -10.63 -16.59
C GLN A 75 0.31 -9.72 -15.46
N TRP A 76 0.02 -8.46 -15.79
CA TRP A 76 -0.33 -7.46 -14.80
C TRP A 76 -1.70 -7.70 -14.15
N GLU A 77 -2.60 -8.33 -14.90
CA GLU A 77 -3.99 -8.57 -14.53
C GLU A 77 -4.42 -9.99 -14.93
N SER A 78 -5.11 -10.67 -14.01
CA SER A 78 -5.87 -11.88 -14.31
C SER A 78 -7.08 -11.96 -13.37
N GLU A 79 -8.15 -12.60 -13.81
CA GLU A 79 -9.39 -12.73 -13.02
C GLU A 79 -9.15 -13.43 -11.68
N HIS A 80 -8.33 -14.49 -11.69
CA HIS A 80 -8.01 -15.27 -10.49
C HIS A 80 -7.21 -14.44 -9.47
N LEU A 81 -6.23 -13.67 -9.95
CA LEU A 81 -5.41 -12.79 -9.09
C LEU A 81 -6.27 -11.69 -8.45
N GLN A 82 -7.14 -11.05 -9.26
CA GLN A 82 -8.09 -10.06 -8.77
C GLN A 82 -9.01 -10.65 -7.70
N SER A 83 -9.60 -11.81 -7.99
CA SER A 83 -10.57 -12.45 -7.11
C SER A 83 -9.94 -12.92 -5.80
N GLU A 84 -8.74 -13.49 -5.82
CA GLU A 84 -8.02 -13.86 -4.60
C GLU A 84 -7.77 -12.65 -3.70
N LEU A 85 -7.22 -11.56 -4.27
CA LEU A 85 -6.94 -10.34 -3.51
C LEU A 85 -8.21 -9.73 -2.93
N LEU A 86 -9.30 -9.73 -3.71
CA LEU A 86 -10.60 -9.24 -3.28
C LEU A 86 -11.16 -10.03 -2.09
N GLU A 87 -11.13 -11.36 -2.18
CA GLU A 87 -11.65 -12.25 -1.14
C GLU A 87 -10.79 -12.17 0.14
N LEU A 88 -9.46 -12.08 0.03
CA LEU A 88 -8.58 -11.87 1.19
C LEU A 88 -8.89 -10.55 1.92
N ARG A 89 -9.17 -9.48 1.17
CA ARG A 89 -9.54 -8.19 1.75
C ARG A 89 -10.91 -8.24 2.43
N LYS A 90 -11.90 -8.88 1.78
CA LYS A 90 -13.22 -9.12 2.39
C LYS A 90 -13.09 -9.89 3.69
N ALA A 91 -12.27 -10.95 3.72
CA ALA A 91 -12.00 -11.72 4.94
C ALA A 91 -11.37 -10.85 6.04
N ALA A 92 -10.28 -10.14 5.73
CA ALA A 92 -9.54 -9.33 6.72
C ALA A 92 -10.37 -8.16 7.29
N ARG A 93 -11.37 -7.66 6.56
CA ARG A 93 -12.23 -6.54 6.96
C ARG A 93 -13.55 -6.94 7.60
N HIS A 94 -13.97 -8.19 7.42
CA HIS A 94 -15.28 -8.61 7.89
C HIS A 94 -15.37 -8.39 9.41
N LYS A 95 -16.51 -7.89 9.91
CA LYS A 95 -16.73 -7.64 11.36
C LYS A 95 -16.55 -8.88 12.25
N GLY A 96 -16.59 -10.07 11.65
CA GLY A 96 -16.32 -11.35 12.29
C GLY A 96 -14.84 -11.72 12.40
N PHE A 97 -13.93 -10.97 11.79
CA PHE A 97 -12.49 -11.28 11.77
C PHE A 97 -11.91 -11.39 13.17
N GLU A 98 -12.27 -10.46 14.06
CA GLU A 98 -11.84 -10.46 15.47
C GLU A 98 -12.39 -11.65 16.28
N LYS A 99 -13.42 -12.35 15.77
CA LYS A 99 -14.01 -13.53 16.41
C LYS A 99 -13.24 -14.82 16.08
N LEU A 100 -12.35 -14.79 15.10
CA LEU A 100 -11.54 -15.94 14.71
C LEU A 100 -10.38 -16.17 15.69
N GLY A 101 -9.93 -17.42 15.78
CA GLY A 101 -8.73 -17.77 16.56
C GLY A 101 -7.47 -17.08 16.02
N PRO A 102 -6.45 -16.81 16.87
CA PRO A 102 -5.25 -16.05 16.51
C PRO A 102 -4.56 -16.56 15.24
N ILE A 103 -4.32 -17.86 15.15
CA ILE A 103 -3.62 -18.47 13.99
C ILE A 103 -4.38 -18.24 12.68
N ARG A 104 -5.72 -18.36 12.68
CA ARG A 104 -6.52 -18.13 11.47
C ARG A 104 -6.48 -16.67 11.02
N ARG A 105 -6.44 -15.74 11.97
CA ARG A 105 -6.25 -14.31 11.67
C ARG A 105 -4.86 -14.06 11.05
N CYS A 106 -3.82 -14.68 11.62
CA CYS A 106 -2.46 -14.60 11.08
C CYS A 106 -2.36 -15.15 9.66
N GLN A 107 -3.02 -16.27 9.35
CA GLN A 107 -3.11 -16.84 8.00
C GLN A 107 -3.70 -15.85 6.99
N ILE A 108 -4.89 -15.32 7.29
CA ILE A 108 -5.59 -14.37 6.40
C ILE A 108 -4.70 -13.14 6.12
N LEU A 109 -4.13 -12.55 7.18
CA LEU A 109 -3.27 -11.37 7.06
C LEU A 109 -1.97 -11.68 6.32
N THR A 110 -1.39 -12.87 6.54
CA THR A 110 -0.16 -13.30 5.86
C THR A 110 -0.41 -13.52 4.38
N ASN A 111 -1.49 -14.20 4.00
CA ASN A 111 -1.85 -14.42 2.61
C ASN A 111 -2.16 -13.09 1.90
N LEU A 112 -2.86 -12.17 2.58
CA LEU A 112 -3.12 -10.83 2.05
C LEU A 112 -1.83 -10.05 1.83
N GLY A 113 -0.90 -10.08 2.80
CA GLY A 113 0.42 -9.47 2.67
C GLY A 113 1.22 -10.06 1.50
N SER A 114 1.26 -11.39 1.39
CA SER A 114 1.95 -12.10 0.30
C SER A 114 1.35 -11.78 -1.07
N LYS A 115 0.02 -11.68 -1.15
CA LYS A 115 -0.66 -11.32 -2.40
C LYS A 115 -0.38 -9.87 -2.79
N LEU A 116 -0.43 -8.93 -1.84
CA LEU A 116 -0.02 -7.54 -2.08
C LEU A 116 1.44 -7.44 -2.53
N ASN A 117 2.34 -8.19 -1.90
CA ASN A 117 3.74 -8.24 -2.32
C ASN A 117 3.85 -8.77 -3.75
N SER A 118 3.18 -9.86 -4.12
CA SER A 118 3.24 -10.42 -5.48
C SER A 118 2.81 -9.44 -6.58
N VAL A 119 1.89 -8.51 -6.27
CA VAL A 119 1.42 -7.50 -7.23
C VAL A 119 2.19 -6.18 -7.20
N GLY A 120 3.33 -6.11 -6.51
CA GLY A 120 4.17 -4.91 -6.52
C GLY A 120 3.98 -3.95 -5.35
N ARG A 121 3.31 -4.39 -4.27
CA ARG A 121 2.91 -3.50 -3.16
C ARG A 121 3.59 -3.85 -1.83
N PRO A 122 4.92 -3.68 -1.71
CA PRO A 122 5.66 -4.07 -0.52
C PRO A 122 5.33 -3.25 0.73
N VAL A 123 5.00 -1.94 0.59
CA VAL A 123 4.68 -1.10 1.75
C VAL A 123 3.41 -1.59 2.44
N GLU A 124 2.36 -1.89 1.68
CA GLU A 124 1.14 -2.47 2.24
C GLU A 124 1.33 -3.94 2.66
N ALA A 125 2.16 -4.72 1.96
CA ALA A 125 2.48 -6.09 2.37
C ALA A 125 3.11 -6.13 3.77
N LEU A 126 4.11 -5.25 4.03
CA LEU A 126 4.73 -5.09 5.34
C LEU A 126 3.71 -4.72 6.42
N HIS A 127 2.73 -3.86 6.10
CA HIS A 127 1.66 -3.54 7.03
C HIS A 127 0.87 -4.78 7.48
N TYR A 128 0.46 -5.63 6.54
CA TYR A 128 -0.34 -6.83 6.86
C TYR A 128 0.47 -7.93 7.55
N TRP A 129 1.72 -8.16 7.16
CA TRP A 129 2.59 -9.07 7.90
C TRP A 129 2.88 -8.56 9.32
N ASN A 130 3.08 -7.25 9.51
CA ASN A 130 3.21 -6.68 10.85
C ASN A 130 1.94 -6.84 11.68
N LYS A 131 0.74 -6.72 11.07
CA LYS A 131 -0.52 -7.03 11.76
C LYS A 131 -0.61 -8.49 12.20
N ALA A 132 -0.17 -9.44 11.35
CA ALA A 132 -0.13 -10.85 11.73
C ALA A 132 0.84 -11.08 12.91
N LEU A 133 2.04 -10.50 12.84
CA LEU A 133 3.06 -10.62 13.89
C LEU A 133 2.70 -9.87 15.19
N ALA A 134 1.79 -8.90 15.13
CA ALA A 134 1.23 -8.28 16.33
C ALA A 134 0.23 -9.19 17.06
N ILE A 135 -0.40 -10.14 16.35
CA ILE A 135 -1.30 -11.14 16.92
C ILE A 135 -0.51 -12.33 17.46
N GLU A 136 0.43 -12.86 16.67
CA GLU A 136 1.34 -13.94 17.05
C GLU A 136 2.74 -13.63 16.53
N GLY A 137 3.61 -13.13 17.42
CA GLY A 137 4.95 -12.65 17.07
C GLY A 137 5.93 -13.73 16.62
N ARG A 138 5.62 -15.00 16.90
CA ARG A 138 6.43 -16.15 16.47
C ARG A 138 5.82 -16.88 15.27
N PHE A 139 4.80 -16.33 14.61
CA PHE A 139 4.14 -17.00 13.48
C PHE A 139 5.10 -17.15 12.28
N ALA A 140 5.59 -18.38 12.07
CA ALA A 140 6.69 -18.66 11.16
C ALA A 140 6.41 -18.22 9.72
N MET A 141 5.20 -18.48 9.22
CA MET A 141 4.82 -18.10 7.85
C MET A 141 4.79 -16.59 7.62
N ALA A 142 4.37 -15.78 8.59
CA ALA A 142 4.47 -14.32 8.46
C ALA A 142 5.93 -13.86 8.45
N LEU A 143 6.77 -14.44 9.30
CA LEU A 143 8.21 -14.12 9.36
C LEU A 143 8.91 -14.46 8.05
N PHE A 144 8.68 -15.66 7.50
CA PHE A 144 9.24 -16.10 6.23
C PHE A 144 8.76 -15.26 5.03
N ASN A 145 7.46 -14.96 4.97
CA ASN A 145 6.93 -14.12 3.89
C ASN A 145 7.42 -12.67 4.00
N LYS A 146 7.45 -12.11 5.21
CA LYS A 146 8.01 -10.77 5.46
C LYS A 146 9.49 -10.69 5.09
N GLY A 147 10.31 -11.68 5.49
CA GLY A 147 11.71 -11.73 5.10
C GLY A 147 11.91 -11.81 3.58
N SER A 148 11.08 -12.61 2.89
CA SER A 148 11.14 -12.71 1.43
C SER A 148 10.72 -11.42 0.74
N GLY A 149 9.66 -10.76 1.20
CA GLY A 149 9.22 -9.46 0.69
C GLY A 149 10.23 -8.35 0.97
N LEU A 150 10.89 -8.36 2.14
CA LEU A 150 11.98 -7.43 2.45
C LEU A 150 13.16 -7.61 1.50
N LEU A 151 13.54 -8.84 1.12
CA LEU A 151 14.58 -9.04 0.10
C LEU A 151 14.18 -8.46 -1.26
N SER A 152 12.96 -8.76 -1.74
CA SER A 152 12.47 -8.17 -2.99
C SER A 152 12.43 -6.63 -2.93
N TYR A 153 12.12 -6.07 -1.77
CA TYR A 153 12.15 -4.63 -1.56
C TYR A 153 13.59 -4.09 -1.54
N ALA A 154 14.52 -4.75 -0.85
CA ALA A 154 15.94 -4.40 -0.83
C ALA A 154 16.54 -4.38 -2.24
N ASP A 155 16.20 -5.37 -3.07
CA ASP A 155 16.67 -5.48 -4.46
C ASP A 155 16.13 -4.35 -5.37
N SER A 156 15.02 -3.72 -4.98
CA SER A 156 14.37 -2.65 -5.75
C SER A 156 14.85 -1.23 -5.36
N VAL A 157 15.45 -1.08 -4.18
CA VAL A 157 15.93 0.22 -3.68
C VAL A 157 17.25 0.58 -4.37
N SER A 158 17.38 1.82 -4.85
CA SER A 158 18.59 2.33 -5.53
C SER A 158 19.77 2.58 -4.62
N ASP A 159 19.52 2.95 -3.37
CA ASP A 159 20.57 3.20 -2.40
C ASP A 159 21.11 1.88 -1.82
N PRO A 160 22.41 1.55 -2.04
CA PRO A 160 22.96 0.29 -1.56
C PRO A 160 22.99 0.17 -0.04
N GLY A 161 23.14 1.28 0.68
CA GLY A 161 23.14 1.28 2.15
C GLY A 161 21.77 0.93 2.69
N HIS A 162 20.72 1.59 2.21
CA HIS A 162 19.34 1.24 2.53
C HIS A 162 18.99 -0.20 2.12
N SER A 163 19.44 -0.66 0.95
CA SER A 163 19.26 -2.04 0.51
C SER A 163 19.86 -3.04 1.51
N GLN A 164 21.08 -2.79 1.99
CA GLN A 164 21.74 -3.59 3.02
C GLN A 164 20.98 -3.57 4.36
N LEU A 165 20.47 -2.42 4.79
CA LEU A 165 19.67 -2.30 6.01
C LEU A 165 18.37 -3.12 5.92
N ILE A 166 17.67 -3.07 4.79
CA ILE A 166 16.45 -3.87 4.54
C ILE A 166 16.80 -5.36 4.50
N ALA A 167 17.91 -5.75 3.85
CA ALA A 167 18.36 -7.14 3.79
C ALA A 167 18.75 -7.69 5.17
N ALA A 168 19.31 -6.88 6.06
CA ALA A 168 19.56 -7.26 7.45
C ALA A 168 18.25 -7.58 8.19
N GLN A 169 17.21 -6.75 7.99
CA GLN A 169 15.89 -7.04 8.56
C GLN A 169 15.26 -8.30 7.96
N ALA A 170 15.50 -8.61 6.68
CA ALA A 170 15.07 -9.87 6.09
C ALA A 170 15.73 -11.08 6.78
N TYR A 171 17.04 -11.00 7.02
CA TYR A 171 17.78 -12.01 7.78
C TYR A 171 17.17 -12.23 9.17
N ASP A 172 16.89 -11.16 9.92
CA ASP A 172 16.34 -11.27 11.28
C ASP A 172 14.99 -11.98 11.29
N ASN A 173 14.14 -11.72 10.29
CA ASN A 173 12.85 -12.41 10.15
C ASN A 173 13.03 -13.89 9.82
N PHE A 174 13.97 -14.26 8.95
CA PHE A 174 14.26 -15.67 8.67
C PHE A 174 14.79 -16.38 9.91
N VAL A 175 15.75 -15.79 10.63
CA VAL A 175 16.27 -16.36 11.89
C VAL A 175 15.14 -16.56 12.89
N ALA A 176 14.31 -15.53 13.09
CA ALA A 176 13.17 -15.61 13.99
C ALA A 176 12.19 -16.74 13.61
N GLY A 177 11.89 -16.91 12.32
CA GLY A 177 10.99 -17.96 11.83
C GLY A 177 11.56 -19.37 11.87
N THR A 178 12.89 -19.52 11.95
CA THR A 178 13.58 -20.83 12.09
C THR A 178 13.88 -21.23 13.53
N ALA A 179 13.60 -20.35 14.50
CA ALA A 179 13.93 -20.63 15.89
C ALA A 179 12.97 -21.68 16.50
N PRO A 180 13.39 -22.44 17.54
CA PRO A 180 12.64 -23.60 18.05
C PRO A 180 11.24 -23.28 18.60
N ASP A 181 11.02 -22.03 19.02
CA ASP A 181 9.76 -21.50 19.53
C ASP A 181 8.92 -20.81 18.44
N ALA A 182 9.30 -20.91 17.16
CA ALA A 182 8.48 -20.46 16.05
C ALA A 182 7.19 -21.29 15.96
N VAL A 183 6.07 -20.61 15.72
CA VAL A 183 4.75 -21.22 15.61
C VAL A 183 4.51 -21.63 14.16
N HIS A 184 4.54 -22.94 13.92
CA HIS A 184 4.17 -23.57 12.66
C HIS A 184 2.73 -24.09 12.75
N GLU A 185 1.91 -23.71 11.77
CA GLU A 185 0.49 -24.09 11.71
C GLU A 185 0.24 -25.47 11.09
N SER A 186 1.25 -26.07 10.47
CA SER A 186 1.19 -27.39 9.85
C SER A 186 2.58 -28.04 9.79
N SER A 187 2.63 -29.36 9.55
CA SER A 187 3.87 -30.12 9.35
C SER A 187 4.67 -29.61 8.16
N GLU A 188 3.98 -29.33 7.06
CA GLU A 188 4.54 -28.86 5.79
C GLU A 188 5.24 -27.51 5.97
N ASN A 189 4.66 -26.63 6.79
CA ASN A 189 5.28 -25.35 7.13
C ASN A 189 6.55 -25.50 7.99
N ALA A 190 6.67 -26.58 8.78
CA ALA A 190 7.90 -26.87 9.51
C ALA A 190 9.01 -27.40 8.58
N GLU A 191 8.64 -28.05 7.47
CA GLU A 191 9.60 -28.51 6.44
C GLU A 191 10.28 -27.36 5.69
N LEU A 192 9.73 -26.13 5.77
CA LEU A 192 10.34 -24.93 5.19
C LEU A 192 11.53 -24.39 5.99
N VAL A 193 11.71 -24.83 7.25
CA VAL A 193 12.76 -24.30 8.15
C VAL A 193 14.17 -24.41 7.55
N PRO A 194 14.62 -25.55 7.00
CA PRO A 194 15.94 -25.65 6.39
C PRO A 194 16.13 -24.69 5.20
N HIS A 195 15.08 -24.48 4.41
CA HIS A 195 15.12 -23.55 3.27
C HIS A 195 15.40 -22.12 3.74
N PHE A 196 14.64 -21.63 4.72
CA PHE A 196 14.81 -20.27 5.23
C PHE A 196 16.08 -20.09 6.06
N ALA A 197 16.55 -21.13 6.75
CA ALA A 197 17.84 -21.13 7.43
C ALA A 197 19.00 -20.93 6.44
N GLU A 198 18.99 -21.63 5.28
CA GLU A 198 20.01 -21.43 4.26
C GLU A 198 19.90 -20.04 3.60
N ARG A 199 18.69 -19.49 3.43
CA ARG A 199 18.51 -18.10 2.98
C ARG A 199 19.13 -17.09 3.94
N ALA A 200 18.90 -17.23 5.25
CA ALA A 200 19.54 -16.40 6.26
C ALA A 200 21.07 -16.52 6.18
N LYS A 201 21.59 -17.76 6.10
CA LYS A 201 23.02 -18.01 5.94
C LYS A 201 23.59 -17.34 4.69
N ASN A 202 22.88 -17.38 3.56
CA ASN A 202 23.30 -16.72 2.33
C ASN A 202 23.44 -15.20 2.47
N ILE A 203 22.53 -14.53 3.20
CA ILE A 203 22.66 -13.09 3.50
C ILE A 203 23.93 -12.83 4.32
N SER A 204 24.17 -13.63 5.36
CA SER A 204 25.34 -13.46 6.24
C SER A 204 26.70 -13.69 5.56
N LYS A 205 26.74 -14.32 4.39
CA LYS A 205 27.98 -14.51 3.60
C LYS A 205 28.52 -13.20 3.02
N TRP A 206 27.64 -12.24 2.71
CA TRP A 206 28.02 -10.99 2.05
C TRP A 206 27.67 -9.73 2.88
N LEU A 207 26.82 -9.86 3.90
CA LEU A 207 26.40 -8.75 4.77
C LEU A 207 26.82 -9.00 6.22
N ASN A 208 27.48 -8.01 6.83
CA ASN A 208 27.62 -7.94 8.29
C ASN A 208 26.30 -7.45 8.90
N VAL A 209 25.40 -8.40 9.19
CA VAL A 209 24.05 -8.12 9.70
C VAL A 209 24.10 -7.36 11.02
N ALA A 210 25.01 -7.72 11.94
CA ALA A 210 25.12 -7.05 13.23
C ALA A 210 25.47 -5.57 13.07
N SER A 211 26.41 -5.24 12.18
CA SER A 211 26.76 -3.85 11.88
C SER A 211 25.62 -3.12 11.18
N ALA A 212 24.92 -3.75 10.24
CA ALA A 212 23.78 -3.15 9.56
C ALA A 212 22.65 -2.82 10.55
N ASN A 213 22.33 -3.74 11.46
CA ASN A 213 21.33 -3.51 12.50
C ASN A 213 21.77 -2.44 13.51
N ALA A 214 23.05 -2.37 13.86
CA ALA A 214 23.59 -1.29 14.69
C ALA A 214 23.42 0.08 14.00
N ASN A 215 23.71 0.17 12.70
CA ASN A 215 23.51 1.40 11.92
C ASN A 215 22.02 1.79 11.83
N LEU A 216 21.11 0.82 11.66
CA LEU A 216 19.67 1.09 11.64
C LEU A 216 19.18 1.63 13.00
N ALA A 217 19.74 1.13 14.10
CA ALA A 217 19.39 1.51 15.46
C ALA A 217 20.10 2.79 15.97
N GLU A 218 21.03 3.36 15.19
CA GLU A 218 21.72 4.59 15.55
C GLU A 218 20.72 5.74 15.77
N GLU A 219 20.95 6.53 16.82
CA GLU A 219 20.09 7.68 17.14
C GLU A 219 20.53 8.93 16.36
N HIS A 220 19.65 9.41 15.50
CA HIS A 220 19.77 10.64 14.74
C HIS A 220 18.84 11.72 15.32
N SER A 221 19.23 12.99 15.17
CA SER A 221 18.45 14.12 15.66
C SER A 221 17.07 14.21 14.99
N LEU A 222 16.03 14.38 15.81
CA LEU A 222 14.66 14.66 15.34
C LEU A 222 14.37 16.15 15.16
N GLY A 223 15.39 17.00 15.18
CA GLY A 223 15.24 18.45 15.06
C GLY A 223 15.76 19.23 16.26
N ARG A 224 15.78 20.56 16.12
CA ARG A 224 16.31 21.48 17.14
C ARG A 224 15.25 21.99 18.10
N SER A 225 14.00 22.08 17.64
CA SER A 225 12.89 22.61 18.43
C SER A 225 11.95 21.52 18.92
N ARG A 226 11.24 21.77 20.02
CA ARG A 226 10.21 20.84 20.52
C ARG A 226 9.11 20.58 19.49
N ALA A 227 8.68 21.63 18.77
CA ALA A 227 7.66 21.49 17.73
C ALA A 227 8.13 20.57 16.60
N GLU A 228 9.37 20.74 16.13
CA GLU A 228 9.97 19.89 15.11
C GLU A 228 10.10 18.44 15.57
N MET A 229 10.59 18.21 16.80
CA MET A 229 10.71 16.85 17.35
C MET A 229 9.36 16.13 17.46
N VAL A 230 8.30 16.83 17.88
CA VAL A 230 6.93 16.28 17.94
C VAL A 230 6.44 15.94 16.53
N TYR A 231 6.64 16.85 15.57
CA TYR A 231 6.26 16.61 14.16
C TYR A 231 6.98 15.40 13.57
N ARG A 232 8.32 15.32 13.70
CA ARG A 232 9.09 14.20 13.14
C ARG A 232 8.73 12.87 13.80
N ARG A 233 8.48 12.86 15.12
CA ARG A 233 8.02 11.65 15.82
C ARG A 233 6.65 11.19 15.31
N TRP A 234 5.71 12.12 15.15
CA TRP A 234 4.40 11.82 14.57
C TRP A 234 4.54 11.25 13.15
N CYS A 235 5.40 11.83 12.31
CA CYS A 235 5.68 11.32 10.98
C CYS A 235 6.26 9.89 11.00
N LEU A 236 7.18 9.58 11.91
CA LEU A 236 7.73 8.23 12.07
C LEU A 236 6.64 7.22 12.47
N GLU A 237 5.83 7.57 13.47
CA GLU A 237 4.74 6.73 14.00
C GLU A 237 3.67 6.47 12.94
N LYS A 238 3.30 7.51 12.18
CA LYS A 238 2.31 7.40 11.10
C LYS A 238 2.88 6.89 9.78
N ARG A 239 4.18 6.59 9.70
CA ARG A 239 4.88 6.11 8.49
C ARG A 239 4.75 7.08 7.32
N LEU A 240 5.05 8.36 7.53
CA LEU A 240 4.82 9.44 6.57
C LEU A 240 6.11 10.06 5.99
N PHE A 241 7.29 9.56 6.31
CA PHE A 241 8.52 10.00 5.63
C PHE A 241 8.69 9.31 4.27
N LEU A 242 9.06 10.06 3.23
CA LEU A 242 9.51 9.52 1.94
C LEU A 242 10.93 8.93 2.10
N ASN A 243 11.00 7.85 2.85
CA ASN A 243 12.20 7.10 3.19
C ASN A 243 11.81 5.63 3.45
N PRO A 244 12.34 4.68 2.66
CA PRO A 244 12.09 3.24 2.84
C PRO A 244 12.41 2.71 4.25
N MET A 245 13.35 3.34 4.97
CA MET A 245 13.69 2.92 6.34
C MET A 245 12.51 3.12 7.29
N ASN A 246 11.58 4.02 6.99
CA ASN A 246 10.41 4.21 7.82
C ASN A 246 9.51 2.96 7.78
N ASP A 247 9.53 2.17 6.69
CA ASP A 247 8.75 0.93 6.59
C ASP A 247 9.28 -0.18 7.52
N LEU A 248 10.53 -0.08 7.98
CA LEU A 248 11.15 -1.00 8.93
C LEU A 248 10.77 -0.70 10.39
N GLY A 249 10.38 0.54 10.71
CA GLY A 249 10.19 0.95 12.10
C GLY A 249 10.09 2.45 12.31
N THR A 250 10.06 2.86 13.58
CA THR A 250 10.19 4.26 14.02
C THR A 250 11.66 4.66 14.23
N TYR A 251 12.58 4.08 13.46
CA TYR A 251 14.01 4.37 13.56
C TYR A 251 14.29 5.82 13.16
N SER A 252 15.13 6.50 13.94
CA SER A 252 15.40 7.93 13.75
C SER A 252 16.12 8.25 12.42
N ILE A 253 16.86 7.30 11.85
CA ILE A 253 17.45 7.39 10.51
C ILE A 253 16.40 7.65 9.41
N ALA A 254 15.15 7.22 9.66
CA ALA A 254 14.04 7.40 8.75
C ALA A 254 13.40 8.80 8.83
N ALA A 255 13.83 9.67 9.77
CA ALA A 255 13.19 10.95 10.06
C ALA A 255 13.52 12.07 9.05
N THR A 256 13.69 11.72 7.77
CA THR A 256 14.03 12.61 6.66
C THR A 256 13.39 12.12 5.36
N ASP A 257 13.10 13.02 4.41
CA ASP A 257 12.55 12.69 3.09
C ASP A 257 13.67 12.52 2.04
N ASN A 258 14.52 11.51 2.24
CA ASN A 258 15.73 11.30 1.45
C ASN A 258 15.53 10.52 0.13
N LEU A 259 14.31 10.08 -0.18
CA LEU A 259 14.02 9.39 -1.44
C LEU A 259 14.35 10.29 -2.66
N VAL A 260 15.23 9.82 -3.53
CA VAL A 260 15.61 10.51 -4.77
C VAL A 260 15.52 9.53 -5.94
N LEU A 261 15.21 10.05 -7.14
CA LEU A 261 15.25 9.21 -8.34
C LEU A 261 16.64 8.63 -8.56
N PRO A 262 16.74 7.39 -9.06
CA PRO A 262 18.01 6.84 -9.49
C PRO A 262 18.56 7.59 -10.71
N SER A 263 19.81 7.31 -11.09
CA SER A 263 20.38 7.82 -12.32
C SER A 263 19.57 7.34 -13.53
N ILE A 264 19.24 8.26 -14.43
CA ILE A 264 18.49 7.99 -15.67
C ILE A 264 19.43 8.09 -16.87
N ARG A 265 19.37 7.11 -17.76
CA ARG A 265 20.09 7.10 -19.04
C ARG A 265 19.21 7.65 -20.16
N LEU A 266 19.79 8.53 -20.96
CA LEU A 266 19.16 9.04 -22.18
C LEU A 266 20.12 8.91 -23.36
N PRO A 267 19.60 8.70 -24.59
CA PRO A 267 20.38 8.87 -25.80
C PRO A 267 20.97 10.28 -25.84
N ILE A 268 22.23 10.45 -26.28
CA ILE A 268 22.90 11.76 -26.38
C ILE A 268 22.06 12.75 -27.20
N ALA A 269 21.41 12.30 -28.27
CA ALA A 269 20.53 13.13 -29.10
C ALA A 269 19.29 13.66 -28.37
N LYS A 270 18.84 12.99 -27.30
CA LYS A 270 17.77 13.45 -26.40
C LYS A 270 18.31 14.17 -25.16
N GLY A 271 19.62 14.13 -24.93
CA GLY A 271 20.28 14.81 -23.83
C GLY A 271 20.41 16.31 -24.08
N GLY A 272 20.03 17.12 -23.10
CA GLY A 272 20.25 18.57 -23.10
C GLY A 272 21.41 18.98 -22.19
N ALA A 273 21.66 20.29 -22.12
CA ALA A 273 22.61 20.87 -21.16
C ALA A 273 22.10 20.79 -19.69
N LEU A 274 20.82 20.51 -19.50
CA LEU A 274 20.15 20.44 -18.21
C LEU A 274 19.72 19.01 -17.90
N PRO A 275 19.57 18.65 -16.61
CA PRO A 275 19.00 17.38 -16.22
C PRO A 275 17.59 17.16 -16.81
N PRO A 276 17.18 15.90 -17.02
CA PRO A 276 15.85 15.56 -17.52
C PRO A 276 14.73 16.17 -16.65
N ALA A 277 13.66 16.66 -17.30
CA ALA A 277 12.54 17.34 -16.62
C ALA A 277 11.87 16.49 -15.52
N VAL A 278 11.96 15.16 -15.63
CA VAL A 278 11.47 14.21 -14.62
C VAL A 278 12.07 14.45 -13.23
N PHE A 279 13.31 14.90 -13.10
CA PHE A 279 13.88 15.25 -11.79
C PHE A 279 13.16 16.46 -11.17
N GLY A 280 12.81 17.45 -11.97
CA GLY A 280 12.00 18.60 -11.53
C GLY A 280 10.59 18.19 -11.11
N LEU A 281 9.92 17.35 -11.92
CA LEU A 281 8.59 16.81 -11.59
C LEU A 281 8.61 16.02 -10.27
N PHE A 282 9.63 15.20 -10.05
CA PHE A 282 9.76 14.43 -8.81
C PHE A 282 10.05 15.31 -7.59
N ASN A 283 10.90 16.33 -7.73
CA ASN A 283 11.14 17.31 -6.67
C ASN A 283 9.85 18.03 -6.26
N GLN A 284 9.02 18.42 -7.24
CA GLN A 284 7.72 19.03 -6.97
C GLN A 284 6.77 18.06 -6.25
N LEU A 285 6.67 16.80 -6.71
CA LEU A 285 5.88 15.76 -6.03
C LEU A 285 6.27 15.62 -4.56
N LYS A 286 7.57 15.56 -4.27
CA LYS A 286 8.07 15.49 -2.89
C LYS A 286 7.67 16.71 -2.08
N GLN A 287 7.85 17.92 -2.62
CA GLN A 287 7.58 19.16 -1.89
C GLN A 287 6.07 19.32 -1.57
N GLU A 288 5.21 18.95 -2.51
CA GLU A 288 3.77 18.98 -2.28
C GLU A 288 3.32 17.93 -1.26
N PHE A 289 3.89 16.72 -1.30
CA PHE A 289 3.63 15.70 -0.30
C PHE A 289 4.06 16.13 1.12
N THR A 290 5.28 16.68 1.27
CA THR A 290 5.76 17.13 2.59
C THR A 290 4.98 18.32 3.12
N THR A 291 4.45 19.18 2.23
CA THR A 291 3.56 20.29 2.59
C THR A 291 2.19 19.78 3.05
N ALA A 292 1.58 18.87 2.29
CA ALA A 292 0.31 18.24 2.66
C ALA A 292 0.42 17.50 4.01
N ARG A 293 1.55 16.81 4.25
CA ARG A 293 1.86 16.16 5.53
C ARG A 293 1.89 17.15 6.69
N LEU A 294 2.55 18.30 6.51
CA LEU A 294 2.61 19.34 7.54
C LEU A 294 1.23 19.90 7.85
N PHE A 295 0.44 20.21 6.82
CA PHE A 295 -0.94 20.71 7.01
C PHE A 295 -1.80 19.71 7.78
N LEU A 296 -1.70 18.42 7.47
CA LEU A 296 -2.44 17.39 8.19
C LEU A 296 -1.99 17.29 9.65
N PHE A 297 -0.68 17.31 9.91
CA PHE A 297 -0.15 17.32 11.28
C PHE A 297 -0.70 18.50 12.09
N GLU A 298 -0.62 19.71 11.54
CA GLU A 298 -1.12 20.91 12.19
C GLU A 298 -2.63 20.85 12.43
N ALA A 299 -3.39 20.34 11.47
CA ALA A 299 -4.83 20.17 11.61
C ALA A 299 -5.23 19.21 12.74
N MET A 300 -4.51 18.09 12.86
CA MET A 300 -4.78 17.03 13.84
C MET A 300 -4.24 17.35 15.24
N THR A 301 -3.28 18.26 15.36
CA THR A 301 -2.63 18.57 16.66
C THR A 301 -2.97 19.94 17.22
N ALA A 302 -3.60 20.82 16.43
CA ALA A 302 -4.00 22.12 16.90
C ALA A 302 -5.08 22.04 18.00
N ASN A 303 -4.82 22.73 19.10
CA ASN A 303 -5.68 22.80 20.28
C ASN A 303 -6.26 24.21 20.52
N THR A 304 -5.96 25.17 19.65
CA THR A 304 -6.43 26.56 19.72
C THR A 304 -6.85 27.06 18.34
N ALA A 305 -7.80 28.00 18.31
CA ALA A 305 -8.16 28.72 17.10
C ALA A 305 -6.95 29.49 16.53
N HIS A 306 -6.85 29.56 15.21
CA HIS A 306 -5.78 30.30 14.56
C HIS A 306 -6.06 31.81 14.64
N PHE A 307 -5.03 32.66 14.66
CA PHE A 307 -5.25 34.11 14.75
C PHE A 307 -6.03 34.66 13.54
N ALA A 308 -5.95 34.00 12.39
CA ALA A 308 -6.70 34.36 11.18
C ALA A 308 -8.21 34.08 11.28
N ASP A 309 -8.63 33.26 12.24
CA ASP A 309 -10.06 33.04 12.50
C ASP A 309 -10.70 34.21 13.28
N LYS A 310 -9.89 35.11 13.86
CA LYS A 310 -10.38 36.23 14.66
C LYS A 310 -11.18 37.21 13.79
N GLY A 311 -12.44 37.42 14.14
CA GLY A 311 -13.32 38.37 13.44
C GLY A 311 -13.98 37.81 12.18
N VAL A 312 -13.75 36.53 11.84
CA VAL A 312 -14.49 35.84 10.78
C VAL A 312 -15.89 35.54 11.31
N LYS A 313 -16.90 36.26 10.80
CA LYS A 313 -18.30 36.07 11.19
C LYS A 313 -18.90 34.93 10.37
N LEU A 314 -19.27 33.84 11.05
CA LEU A 314 -19.94 32.68 10.46
C LEU A 314 -21.32 32.53 11.11
N ALA A 315 -22.32 32.13 10.32
CA ALA A 315 -23.62 31.75 10.87
C ALA A 315 -23.49 30.43 11.61
N ASN A 316 -24.04 30.34 12.83
CA ASN A 316 -24.13 29.07 13.54
C ASN A 316 -25.32 28.29 12.96
N THR A 317 -25.02 27.24 12.20
CA THR A 317 -26.00 26.34 11.57
C THR A 317 -26.64 25.36 12.55
N LEU A 318 -26.26 25.40 13.84
CA LEU A 318 -26.80 24.58 14.94
C LEU A 318 -26.63 23.06 14.74
N ASP A 319 -25.80 22.66 13.78
CA ASP A 319 -25.44 21.28 13.44
C ASP A 319 -24.02 20.89 13.92
N TYR A 320 -23.44 21.70 14.80
CA TYR A 320 -22.06 21.55 15.32
C TYR A 320 -20.97 21.55 14.24
N PRO A 321 -20.92 22.58 13.38
CA PRO A 321 -19.98 22.62 12.28
C PRO A 321 -18.56 22.90 12.80
N SER A 322 -17.59 22.21 12.22
CA SER A 322 -16.18 22.49 12.42
C SER A 322 -15.70 23.49 11.37
N TYR A 323 -15.49 24.73 11.78
CA TYR A 323 -14.89 25.78 10.96
C TYR A 323 -13.60 26.30 11.57
N GLY A 324 -12.68 26.71 10.70
CA GLY A 324 -11.45 27.41 11.07
C GLY A 324 -10.26 26.95 10.24
N VAL A 325 -9.16 27.70 10.32
CA VAL A 325 -7.93 27.42 9.54
C VAL A 325 -7.45 25.97 9.70
N ASN A 326 -7.55 25.39 10.89
CA ASN A 326 -7.08 24.01 11.11
C ASN A 326 -7.93 22.97 10.34
N VAL A 327 -9.24 23.21 10.20
CA VAL A 327 -10.12 22.35 9.39
C VAL A 327 -9.80 22.52 7.91
N GLU A 328 -9.57 23.75 7.47
CA GLU A 328 -9.18 24.02 6.08
C GLU A 328 -7.80 23.47 5.73
N LYS A 329 -6.86 23.42 6.69
CA LYS A 329 -5.58 22.69 6.53
C LYS A 329 -5.81 21.20 6.28
N ALA A 330 -6.72 20.54 7.01
CA ALA A 330 -7.06 19.14 6.75
C ALA A 330 -7.65 18.96 5.35
N ARG A 331 -8.59 19.83 4.94
CA ARG A 331 -9.17 19.79 3.58
C ARG A 331 -8.11 19.99 2.50
N GLN A 332 -7.22 20.95 2.70
CA GLN A 332 -6.17 21.25 1.75
C GLN A 332 -5.14 20.12 1.67
N ALA A 333 -4.75 19.54 2.80
CA ALA A 333 -3.91 18.34 2.83
C ALA A 333 -4.54 17.21 2.01
N PHE A 334 -5.84 16.94 2.20
CA PHE A 334 -6.55 15.93 1.44
C PHE A 334 -6.50 16.20 -0.09
N ARG A 335 -6.86 17.42 -0.52
CA ARG A 335 -6.88 17.81 -1.94
C ARG A 335 -5.49 17.71 -2.58
N MET A 336 -4.46 18.24 -1.90
CA MET A 336 -3.07 18.19 -2.37
C MET A 336 -2.61 16.75 -2.55
N THR A 337 -2.87 15.89 -1.56
CA THR A 337 -2.48 14.48 -1.60
C THR A 337 -3.17 13.72 -2.72
N TYR A 338 -4.46 13.96 -2.95
CA TYR A 338 -5.19 13.32 -4.05
C TYR A 338 -4.63 13.74 -5.41
N ALA A 339 -4.26 15.02 -5.58
CA ALA A 339 -3.68 15.53 -6.81
C ALA A 339 -2.32 14.90 -7.17
N LEU A 340 -1.60 14.33 -6.18
CA LEU A 340 -0.32 13.66 -6.42
C LEU A 340 -0.46 12.45 -7.34
N PHE A 341 -1.58 11.73 -7.32
CA PHE A 341 -1.78 10.55 -8.18
C PHE A 341 -1.76 10.91 -9.67
N ASP A 342 -2.48 11.96 -10.07
CA ASP A 342 -2.49 12.42 -11.47
C ASP A 342 -1.13 13.01 -11.88
N LYS A 343 -0.38 13.60 -10.94
CA LYS A 343 1.00 14.05 -11.19
C LYS A 343 1.98 12.88 -11.35
N ILE A 344 1.77 11.77 -10.64
CA ILE A 344 2.50 10.52 -10.87
C ILE A 344 2.17 9.97 -12.27
N ALA A 345 0.91 10.03 -12.69
CA ALA A 345 0.52 9.64 -14.05
C ALA A 345 1.20 10.53 -15.11
N PHE A 346 1.20 11.85 -14.90
CA PHE A 346 1.89 12.79 -15.78
C PHE A 346 3.39 12.49 -15.88
N PHE A 347 4.04 12.23 -14.74
CA PHE A 347 5.43 11.79 -14.69
C PHE A 347 5.64 10.52 -15.54
N LEU A 348 4.82 9.48 -15.33
CA LEU A 348 4.94 8.20 -16.03
C LEU A 348 4.73 8.34 -17.53
N ASN A 349 3.74 9.13 -17.97
CA ASN A 349 3.48 9.38 -19.38
C ASN A 349 4.70 9.99 -20.07
N HIS A 350 5.36 10.96 -19.41
CA HIS A 350 6.56 11.60 -19.94
C HIS A 350 7.78 10.67 -19.88
N TYR A 351 8.04 10.02 -18.74
CA TYR A 351 9.22 9.17 -18.52
C TYR A 351 9.22 7.90 -19.39
N LEU A 352 8.05 7.26 -19.54
CA LEU A 352 7.89 6.04 -20.34
C LEU A 352 7.57 6.34 -21.81
N GLU A 353 7.47 7.62 -22.18
CA GLU A 353 7.14 8.08 -23.54
C GLU A 353 5.83 7.45 -24.09
N LEU A 354 4.79 7.34 -23.25
CA LEU A 354 3.53 6.67 -23.63
C LEU A 354 2.72 7.43 -24.70
N GLY A 355 3.06 8.71 -24.94
CA GLY A 355 2.46 9.51 -26.00
C GLY A 355 1.00 9.92 -25.76
N ILE A 356 0.52 9.85 -24.52
CA ILE A 356 -0.85 10.27 -24.17
C ILE A 356 -0.90 11.80 -24.11
N SER A 357 -1.93 12.39 -24.72
CA SER A 357 -2.18 13.83 -24.67
C SER A 357 -2.33 14.31 -23.23
N GLU A 358 -1.65 15.41 -22.87
CA GLU A 358 -1.51 15.90 -21.48
C GLU A 358 -2.87 16.09 -20.78
N ASN A 359 -3.89 16.55 -21.51
CA ASN A 359 -5.24 16.75 -20.99
C ASN A 359 -6.04 15.45 -20.72
N LYS A 360 -5.47 14.27 -21.00
CA LYS A 360 -6.08 12.95 -20.78
C LYS A 360 -5.26 12.07 -19.82
N VAL A 361 -4.19 12.61 -19.24
CA VAL A 361 -3.32 11.85 -18.34
C VAL A 361 -3.88 11.90 -16.92
N PHE A 362 -4.52 10.81 -16.52
CA PHE A 362 -5.00 10.60 -15.15
C PHE A 362 -4.49 9.28 -14.63
N PHE A 363 -4.32 9.18 -13.31
CA PHE A 363 -3.84 7.96 -12.67
C PHE A 363 -4.74 6.75 -12.95
N ARG A 364 -6.05 7.00 -13.07
CA ARG A 364 -7.03 5.98 -13.47
C ARG A 364 -6.85 5.46 -14.89
N SER A 365 -6.53 6.34 -15.85
CA SER A 365 -6.65 6.06 -17.28
C SER A 365 -5.32 5.72 -17.96
N ILE A 366 -4.18 6.06 -17.36
CA ILE A 366 -2.86 5.88 -17.97
C ILE A 366 -2.58 4.42 -18.40
N TRP A 367 -3.15 3.44 -17.69
CA TRP A 367 -2.92 2.01 -17.89
C TRP A 367 -3.62 1.40 -19.11
N TYR A 368 -4.68 2.04 -19.60
CA TYR A 368 -5.60 1.43 -20.57
C TYR A 368 -5.64 2.18 -21.90
N GLU A 369 -5.95 1.46 -22.98
CA GLU A 369 -6.21 2.07 -24.29
C GLU A 369 -7.48 2.94 -24.30
N GLU A 370 -7.56 3.89 -25.24
CA GLU A 370 -8.75 4.75 -25.35
C GLU A 370 -9.98 4.00 -25.87
N LYS A 371 -9.75 2.94 -26.68
CA LYS A 371 -10.78 2.15 -27.36
C LYS A 371 -10.81 0.71 -26.83
N GLY A 372 -11.99 0.09 -26.88
CA GLY A 372 -12.24 -1.27 -26.38
C GLY A 372 -13.30 -1.29 -25.28
N ASN A 373 -14.03 -2.40 -25.15
CA ASN A 373 -14.99 -2.63 -24.06
C ASN A 373 -14.92 -4.08 -23.55
N PRO A 374 -14.35 -4.36 -22.35
CA PRO A 374 -13.64 -3.40 -21.49
C PRO A 374 -12.39 -2.85 -22.18
N LYS A 375 -11.88 -1.70 -21.69
CA LYS A 375 -10.65 -1.11 -22.25
C LYS A 375 -9.46 -2.02 -21.94
N PRO A 376 -8.70 -2.50 -22.94
CA PRO A 376 -7.55 -3.36 -22.70
C PRO A 376 -6.40 -2.56 -22.08
N LEU A 377 -5.52 -3.25 -21.35
CA LEU A 377 -4.24 -2.70 -20.92
C LEU A 377 -3.42 -2.26 -22.14
N ARG A 378 -2.71 -1.13 -22.00
CA ARG A 378 -1.79 -0.67 -23.05
C ARG A 378 -0.71 -1.71 -23.29
N PRO A 379 -0.29 -1.92 -24.57
CA PRO A 379 0.73 -2.92 -24.90
C PRO A 379 2.03 -2.81 -24.10
N PHE A 380 2.44 -1.58 -23.75
CA PHE A 380 3.64 -1.35 -22.92
C PHE A 380 3.61 -2.09 -21.58
N PHE A 381 2.42 -2.28 -20.99
CA PHE A 381 2.26 -2.84 -19.65
C PHE A 381 2.01 -4.34 -19.62
N LEU A 382 1.61 -4.99 -20.72
CA LEU A 382 1.06 -6.36 -20.69
C LEU A 382 1.93 -7.38 -19.94
N ASP A 383 3.23 -7.43 -20.26
CA ASP A 383 4.21 -8.37 -19.70
C ASP A 383 5.48 -7.66 -19.23
N ARG A 384 5.38 -6.37 -18.84
CA ARG A 384 6.56 -5.62 -18.39
C ARG A 384 7.00 -6.14 -17.03
N GLU A 385 8.23 -6.64 -16.94
CA GLU A 385 8.84 -7.19 -15.72
C GLU A 385 9.28 -6.10 -14.72
N ASN A 386 8.34 -5.23 -14.35
CA ASN A 386 8.55 -4.13 -13.43
C ASN A 386 7.59 -4.24 -12.25
N TRP A 387 8.07 -4.93 -11.22
CA TRP A 387 7.32 -5.24 -10.01
C TRP A 387 6.71 -4.00 -9.32
N PRO A 388 7.46 -2.91 -9.02
CA PRO A 388 6.87 -1.71 -8.42
C PRO A 388 5.90 -0.95 -9.35
N LEU A 389 6.14 -0.97 -10.67
CA LEU A 389 5.22 -0.35 -11.63
C LEU A 389 3.89 -1.08 -11.71
N ARG A 390 3.92 -2.42 -11.66
CA ARG A 390 2.72 -3.25 -11.45
C ARG A 390 2.03 -2.86 -10.14
N GLY A 391 2.80 -2.56 -9.10
CA GLY A 391 2.28 -2.03 -7.83
C GLY A 391 1.46 -0.75 -7.97
N LEU A 392 1.93 0.20 -8.78
CA LEU A 392 1.18 1.42 -9.10
C LEU A 392 -0.12 1.14 -9.86
N PHE A 393 -0.11 0.21 -10.79
CA PHE A 393 -1.33 -0.24 -11.48
C PHE A 393 -2.37 -0.79 -10.48
N TRP A 394 -1.95 -1.68 -9.58
CA TRP A 394 -2.86 -2.23 -8.56
C TRP A 394 -3.31 -1.20 -7.53
N LEU A 395 -2.47 -0.21 -7.21
CA LEU A 395 -2.87 0.93 -6.38
C LEU A 395 -3.93 1.79 -7.10
N SER A 396 -3.81 1.98 -8.42
CA SER A 396 -4.86 2.65 -9.21
C SER A 396 -6.18 1.87 -9.17
N LYS A 397 -6.14 0.53 -9.24
CA LYS A 397 -7.36 -0.29 -9.08
C LYS A 397 -8.00 -0.08 -7.71
N ASP A 398 -7.22 -0.06 -6.63
CA ASP A 398 -7.74 0.23 -5.29
C ASP A 398 -8.51 1.57 -5.23
N LEU A 399 -8.04 2.59 -5.95
CA LEU A 399 -8.63 3.92 -5.91
C LEU A 399 -9.87 4.08 -6.78
N TYR A 400 -10.02 3.29 -7.87
CA TYR A 400 -10.99 3.59 -8.92
C TYR A 400 -11.83 2.42 -9.44
N ASP A 401 -11.43 1.18 -9.15
CA ASP A 401 -12.21 -0.01 -9.50
C ASP A 401 -13.27 -0.24 -8.41
N ARG A 402 -14.53 -0.41 -8.82
CA ARG A 402 -15.66 -0.47 -7.90
C ARG A 402 -15.60 -1.68 -6.96
N GLU A 403 -15.26 -2.86 -7.47
CA GLU A 403 -15.17 -4.07 -6.64
C GLU A 403 -14.06 -3.90 -5.60
N PHE A 404 -12.93 -3.35 -6.04
CA PHE A 404 -11.84 -3.04 -5.14
C PHE A 404 -12.18 -1.91 -4.18
N GLN A 405 -12.93 -0.90 -4.56
CA GLN A 405 -13.36 0.15 -3.63
C GLN A 405 -14.27 -0.41 -2.53
N GLU A 406 -15.20 -1.31 -2.88
CA GLU A 406 -16.10 -1.98 -1.93
C GLU A 406 -15.33 -2.94 -0.99
N ALA A 407 -14.31 -3.64 -1.51
CA ALA A 407 -13.53 -4.63 -0.77
C ALA A 407 -12.26 -4.08 -0.08
N THR A 408 -11.71 -2.97 -0.54
CA THR A 408 -10.68 -2.18 0.17
C THR A 408 -11.35 -1.51 1.35
N GLU A 409 -10.60 -1.24 2.44
CA GLU A 409 -11.05 -0.50 3.63
C GLU A 409 -12.14 0.54 3.30
N PRO A 410 -13.16 0.79 4.17
CA PRO A 410 -14.38 1.58 3.88
C PRO A 410 -14.17 3.00 3.30
N ASP A 411 -12.92 3.36 3.07
CA ASP A 411 -12.41 4.63 2.63
C ASP A 411 -12.24 4.74 1.12
N ALA A 412 -11.91 3.71 0.32
CA ALA A 412 -11.51 3.97 -1.09
C ALA A 412 -12.62 4.60 -1.96
N GLU A 413 -13.85 4.06 -1.93
CA GLU A 413 -15.03 4.72 -2.53
C GLU A 413 -15.29 6.08 -1.88
N ALA A 414 -15.17 6.12 -0.55
CA ALA A 414 -15.34 7.35 0.22
C ALA A 414 -14.28 8.41 -0.11
N LEU A 415 -13.08 8.05 -0.57
CA LEU A 415 -11.98 8.97 -0.87
C LEU A 415 -12.21 9.66 -2.21
N ALA A 416 -12.57 8.91 -3.25
CA ALA A 416 -12.92 9.48 -4.54
C ALA A 416 -14.21 10.32 -4.45
N HIS A 417 -15.21 9.82 -3.70
CA HIS A 417 -16.44 10.55 -3.41
C HIS A 417 -16.15 11.84 -2.62
N LEU A 418 -15.42 11.75 -1.51
CA LEU A 418 -15.04 12.90 -0.68
C LEU A 418 -14.22 13.92 -1.49
N ARG A 419 -13.27 13.49 -2.33
CA ARG A 419 -12.53 14.38 -3.23
C ARG A 419 -13.47 15.17 -4.12
N ASN A 420 -14.43 14.51 -4.78
CA ASN A 420 -15.38 15.19 -5.66
C ASN A 420 -16.17 16.27 -4.90
N TYR A 421 -16.65 15.93 -3.70
CA TYR A 421 -17.36 16.90 -2.87
C TYR A 421 -16.47 18.05 -2.41
N LEU A 422 -15.23 17.79 -2.02
CA LEU A 422 -14.29 18.85 -1.63
C LEU A 422 -13.92 19.79 -2.79
N GLU A 423 -13.87 19.31 -4.04
CA GLU A 423 -13.49 20.13 -5.20
C GLU A 423 -14.67 20.89 -5.81
N HIS A 424 -15.85 20.28 -5.83
CA HIS A 424 -16.94 20.72 -6.71
C HIS A 424 -18.31 20.84 -6.03
N LYS A 425 -18.45 20.46 -4.75
CA LYS A 425 -19.74 20.49 -4.04
C LYS A 425 -19.61 21.01 -2.61
N TYR A 426 -20.72 21.01 -1.88
CA TYR A 426 -20.75 21.34 -0.47
C TYR A 426 -20.36 20.12 0.38
N CYS A 427 -19.33 20.26 1.19
CA CYS A 427 -18.88 19.21 2.13
C CYS A 427 -18.73 19.81 3.52
N GLN A 428 -19.61 19.43 4.45
CA GLN A 428 -19.64 19.95 5.80
C GLN A 428 -18.94 18.99 6.76
N ILE A 429 -17.96 19.51 7.51
CA ILE A 429 -17.24 18.77 8.54
C ILE A 429 -17.82 19.15 9.89
N HIS A 430 -18.15 18.14 10.71
CA HIS A 430 -18.79 18.32 12.01
C HIS A 430 -17.89 17.86 13.15
N GLU A 431 -18.10 18.44 14.33
CA GLU A 431 -17.51 17.88 15.55
C GLU A 431 -18.03 16.46 15.77
N GLN A 432 -17.15 15.51 16.09
CA GLN A 432 -17.44 14.07 16.04
C GLN A 432 -18.68 13.68 16.88
N TRP A 433 -18.81 14.27 18.06
CA TRP A 433 -19.94 14.02 18.97
C TRP A 433 -21.23 14.65 18.45
N GLY A 434 -21.17 15.82 17.80
CA GLY A 434 -22.33 16.48 17.20
C GLY A 434 -22.95 15.66 16.08
N ALA A 435 -22.10 15.07 15.23
CA ALA A 435 -22.52 14.14 14.16
C ALA A 435 -23.16 12.84 14.69
N THR A 436 -22.91 12.47 15.94
CA THR A 436 -23.48 11.26 16.57
C THR A 436 -24.79 11.56 17.31
N VAL A 437 -24.98 12.79 17.78
CA VAL A 437 -26.12 13.23 18.59
C VAL A 437 -27.27 13.75 17.74
N LEU A 438 -26.96 14.40 16.63
CA LEU A 438 -27.95 14.82 15.65
C LEU A 438 -28.09 13.70 14.62
N ASP A 439 -29.30 13.20 14.44
CA ASP A 439 -29.66 12.39 13.26
C ASP A 439 -29.67 13.37 12.07
N LEU A 440 -28.48 13.65 11.51
CA LEU A 440 -28.29 14.62 10.42
C LEU A 440 -28.90 14.14 9.09
N ASP A 441 -29.48 12.93 9.08
CA ASP A 441 -30.28 12.33 8.01
C ASP A 441 -31.68 12.99 7.91
N ASP A 442 -31.75 14.31 8.07
CA ASP A 442 -32.97 15.07 7.74
C ASP A 442 -33.03 15.27 6.22
N ALA A 443 -34.22 15.15 5.64
CA ALA A 443 -34.41 15.02 4.19
C ALA A 443 -33.95 16.24 3.37
N GLU A 444 -33.75 17.40 4.00
CA GLU A 444 -33.18 18.62 3.39
C GLU A 444 -31.64 18.63 3.43
N THR A 445 -31.00 18.12 4.48
CA THR A 445 -29.53 18.09 4.63
C THR A 445 -28.90 17.03 3.74
N GLU A 446 -29.55 15.89 3.52
CA GLU A 446 -29.12 14.90 2.51
C GLU A 446 -29.11 15.46 1.08
N GLN A 447 -29.92 16.49 0.79
CA GLN A 447 -30.08 17.02 -0.57
C GLN A 447 -28.99 18.01 -1.00
N VAL A 448 -28.23 18.63 -0.09
CA VAL A 448 -27.36 19.78 -0.43
C VAL A 448 -25.85 19.46 -0.39
N GLY A 449 -25.40 18.42 0.32
CA GLY A 449 -23.96 18.11 0.38
C GLY A 449 -23.57 16.85 1.16
N LEU A 450 -22.25 16.65 1.31
CA LEU A 450 -21.69 15.53 2.08
C LEU A 450 -21.37 15.97 3.50
N HIS A 451 -21.88 15.24 4.50
CA HIS A 451 -21.63 15.47 5.92
C HIS A 451 -20.64 14.42 6.45
N ILE A 452 -19.62 14.83 7.20
CA ILE A 452 -18.61 13.92 7.76
C ILE A 452 -18.09 14.41 9.12
N GLY A 453 -17.89 13.49 10.05
CA GLY A 453 -17.23 13.79 11.33
C GLY A 453 -15.76 14.15 11.14
N ARG A 454 -15.25 15.09 11.94
CA ARG A 454 -13.86 15.57 11.84
C ARG A 454 -12.84 14.45 11.99
N GLN A 455 -13.03 13.51 12.92
CA GLN A 455 -12.08 12.42 13.14
C GLN A 455 -12.09 11.44 11.97
N ASP A 456 -13.27 11.17 11.40
CA ASP A 456 -13.41 10.32 10.22
C ASP A 456 -12.77 10.97 8.99
N PHE A 457 -12.93 12.28 8.82
CA PHE A 457 -12.27 13.05 7.78
C PHE A 457 -10.74 12.99 7.90
N GLU A 458 -10.21 13.28 9.10
CA GLU A 458 -8.77 13.25 9.38
C GLU A 458 -8.18 11.84 9.21
N ALA A 459 -8.91 10.80 9.60
CA ALA A 459 -8.51 9.40 9.38
C ALA A 459 -8.44 9.07 7.88
N LYS A 460 -9.43 9.49 7.09
CA LYS A 460 -9.43 9.33 5.62
C LYS A 460 -8.28 10.10 4.97
N ALA A 461 -8.01 11.34 5.41
CA ALA A 461 -6.87 12.13 4.94
C ALA A 461 -5.52 11.45 5.24
N LEU A 462 -5.37 10.92 6.45
CA LEU A 462 -4.17 10.17 6.87
C LEU A 462 -3.99 8.89 6.05
N ARG A 463 -5.08 8.18 5.75
CA ARG A 463 -5.05 6.99 4.88
C ARG A 463 -4.62 7.34 3.46
N LEU A 464 -5.20 8.40 2.88
CA LEU A 464 -4.83 8.90 1.56
C LEU A 464 -3.34 9.30 1.49
N MET A 465 -2.83 9.94 2.55
CA MET A 465 -1.40 10.25 2.69
C MET A 465 -0.52 8.99 2.65
N GLY A 466 -0.93 7.91 3.33
CA GLY A 466 -0.23 6.62 3.28
C GLY A 466 -0.19 6.02 1.88
N LEU A 467 -1.30 6.07 1.13
CA LEU A 467 -1.38 5.59 -0.26
C LEU A 467 -0.51 6.43 -1.21
N ALA A 468 -0.56 7.76 -1.08
CA ALA A 468 0.27 8.65 -1.89
C ALA A 468 1.76 8.45 -1.60
N ARG A 469 2.14 8.26 -0.33
CA ARG A 469 3.51 7.91 0.07
C ARG A 469 3.97 6.62 -0.62
N ALA A 470 3.17 5.57 -0.54
CA ALA A 470 3.47 4.29 -1.18
C ALA A 470 3.62 4.48 -2.70
N ALA A 471 2.73 5.23 -3.34
CA ALA A 471 2.82 5.52 -4.77
C ALA A 471 4.11 6.29 -5.16
N ILE A 472 4.55 7.28 -4.38
CA ILE A 472 5.81 8.00 -4.64
C ILE A 472 7.02 7.06 -4.49
N ILE A 473 7.01 6.19 -3.47
CA ILE A 473 8.04 5.16 -3.30
C ILE A 473 8.04 4.22 -4.52
N TYR A 474 6.89 3.69 -4.91
CA TYR A 474 6.76 2.77 -6.04
C TYR A 474 7.19 3.40 -7.36
N LEU A 475 6.91 4.69 -7.56
CA LEU A 475 7.40 5.42 -8.72
C LEU A 475 8.94 5.42 -8.76
N CYS A 476 9.60 5.70 -7.64
CA CYS A 476 11.06 5.69 -7.56
C CYS A 476 11.65 4.29 -7.83
N LEU A 477 11.07 3.25 -7.22
CA LEU A 477 11.51 1.86 -7.43
C LEU A 477 11.25 1.40 -8.89
N ALA A 478 10.12 1.83 -9.48
CA ALA A 478 9.77 1.51 -10.86
C ALA A 478 10.78 2.12 -11.84
N VAL A 479 11.14 3.40 -11.64
CA VAL A 479 12.19 4.06 -12.45
C VAL A 479 13.52 3.33 -12.28
N HIS A 480 13.91 2.91 -11.06
CA HIS A 480 15.11 2.10 -10.88
C HIS A 480 15.05 0.87 -11.78
N ARG A 481 13.99 0.07 -11.67
CA ARG A 481 13.85 -1.17 -12.42
C ARG A 481 13.93 -0.94 -13.92
N GLU A 482 13.26 0.08 -14.44
CA GLU A 482 13.36 0.48 -15.86
C GLU A 482 14.80 0.82 -16.28
N GLU A 483 15.51 1.62 -15.48
CA GLU A 483 16.89 2.01 -15.79
C GLU A 483 17.89 0.84 -15.68
N SER A 484 17.61 -0.13 -14.80
CA SER A 484 18.38 -1.38 -14.71
C SER A 484 18.14 -2.29 -15.91
N LEU A 485 16.90 -2.38 -16.42
CA LEU A 485 16.59 -3.10 -17.65
C LEU A 485 17.29 -2.46 -18.86
N ARG A 486 17.20 -1.13 -19.01
CA ARG A 486 17.88 -0.37 -20.08
C ARG A 486 19.41 -0.54 -20.04
N LYS A 487 19.99 -0.64 -18.84
CA LYS A 487 21.44 -0.87 -18.66
C LYS A 487 21.87 -2.20 -19.26
N ASN A 488 21.12 -3.27 -19.00
CA ASN A 488 21.45 -4.61 -19.46
C ASN A 488 21.36 -4.71 -20.99
N GLU A 489 20.44 -3.98 -21.62
CA GLU A 489 20.32 -3.92 -23.09
C GLU A 489 21.48 -3.16 -23.76
N SER A 490 22.18 -2.29 -23.02
CA SER A 490 23.19 -1.36 -23.54
C SER A 490 24.54 -1.48 -22.84
N GLU A 491 24.88 -2.68 -22.36
CA GLU A 491 26.05 -2.93 -21.49
C GLU A 491 27.39 -2.43 -22.09
N ASN A 492 27.51 -2.40 -23.43
CA ASN A 492 28.70 -1.93 -24.15
C ASN A 492 28.64 -0.46 -24.62
N ALA A 493 27.59 0.29 -24.27
CA ALA A 493 27.44 1.68 -24.68
C ALA A 493 28.31 2.62 -23.83
N ILE A 494 29.04 3.53 -24.49
CA ILE A 494 29.76 4.60 -23.81
C ILE A 494 28.73 5.61 -23.29
N SER A 495 28.78 5.90 -21.99
CA SER A 495 27.93 6.91 -21.35
C SER A 495 28.78 7.98 -20.66
N MET A 496 28.30 9.22 -20.68
CA MET A 496 28.96 10.35 -20.04
C MET A 496 28.08 10.83 -18.88
N PRO A 497 28.54 10.79 -17.62
CA PRO A 497 27.70 11.13 -16.49
C PRO A 497 27.49 12.65 -16.41
N MET A 498 26.25 13.07 -16.19
CA MET A 498 25.92 14.40 -15.70
C MET A 498 25.65 14.29 -14.20
N ILE A 499 26.58 14.80 -13.39
CA ILE A 499 26.44 14.81 -11.93
C ILE A 499 25.88 16.17 -11.54
N PHE A 500 24.83 16.17 -10.72
CA PHE A 500 24.26 17.37 -10.13
C PHE A 500 23.98 17.14 -8.65
N ASP A 501 24.02 18.21 -7.88
CA ASP A 501 23.88 18.18 -6.43
C ASP A 501 22.40 18.27 -6.00
N THR A 502 22.16 17.97 -4.73
CA THR A 502 20.87 18.14 -4.06
C THR A 502 20.56 19.61 -3.77
N TRP A 503 19.28 19.94 -3.64
CA TRP A 503 18.84 21.29 -3.29
C TRP A 503 18.94 21.51 -1.78
N ASP A 504 19.89 22.35 -1.35
CA ASP A 504 20.15 22.64 0.07
C ASP A 504 18.93 23.28 0.76
N ASP A 505 18.72 22.95 2.03
CA ASP A 505 17.64 23.52 2.84
C ASP A 505 17.68 25.07 2.88
N LYS A 506 18.87 25.68 2.84
CA LYS A 506 19.03 27.14 2.83
C LYS A 506 18.50 27.83 1.57
N TRP A 507 18.23 27.07 0.52
CA TRP A 507 17.67 27.56 -0.75
C TRP A 507 16.15 27.36 -0.85
N LYS A 508 15.51 26.80 0.17
CA LYS A 508 14.06 26.68 0.27
C LYS A 508 13.54 27.97 0.90
N VAL A 509 12.73 28.74 0.17
CA VAL A 509 12.20 30.06 0.57
C VAL A 509 10.80 29.94 1.13
#